data_AF-A0AAU7QHN0-F1
#
_entry.id   AF-A0AAU7QHN0-F1
#
_cell.length_a   1.000
_cell.length_b   1.000
_cell.length_c   1.000
_cell.angle_alpha   90.00
_cell.angle_beta   90.00
_cell.angle_gamma   90.00
#
_symmetry.space_group_name_H-M   'P 1'
#
loop_
_entity.id
_entity.type
_entity.pdbx_description
1 polymer ?
#
loop_
_entity_poly.entity_id
_entity_poly.type
_entity_poly.pdbx_seq_one_letter_code
_entity_poly.pdbx_strand_id
1 'polypeptide(L)'
;MIGDIQPLIGKGILSGKTLTDDLPFAYDYIISDNEHELLYKNISNKNDRIECYSGENTKSAEIIPGTPMGNYYNKQVFDANLKIIKLSNGNCGSVGFRFDINQLKLDKPLLIHGGALSGCTMVYGLKDNYFYAFHSGKEGNDASDWKTETEGSQSIIDSHKKLFDSIYNKDMTTDNEILADYLHNNFDVSMMAFCGHGEIVNNKENVIAFDYNKSSFPVGEDKVRVANAMTMLINEKGVIKMKLLADDMTIDKYTLETESMASAISDFEQR
;
A
#
# COMPACT_ATOMS: atom_id res chain seq x y z
N MET A 1 0.41 -22.88 0.14
CA MET A 1 0.83 -21.82 1.09
C MET A 1 -0.43 -21.23 1.70
N ILE A 2 -0.48 -21.02 3.01
CA ILE A 2 -1.61 -20.31 3.65
C ILE A 2 -1.40 -18.83 3.35
N GLY A 3 -2.35 -18.16 2.70
CA GLY A 3 -2.28 -16.73 2.38
C GLY A 3 -2.45 -15.86 3.63
N ASP A 4 -1.52 -15.99 4.58
CA ASP A 4 -1.54 -15.28 5.85
C ASP A 4 -0.47 -14.19 5.91
N ILE A 5 -0.89 -12.99 6.29
CA ILE A 5 -0.03 -11.80 6.34
C ILE A 5 0.46 -11.49 7.76
N GLN A 6 -0.18 -12.06 8.78
CA GLN A 6 0.16 -11.83 10.18
C GLN A 6 1.64 -12.10 10.53
N PRO A 7 2.32 -13.12 9.97
CA PRO A 7 3.74 -13.35 10.24
C PRO A 7 4.67 -12.21 9.80
N LEU A 8 4.19 -11.27 8.97
CA LEU A 8 4.97 -10.13 8.46
C LEU A 8 4.96 -8.92 9.39
N ILE A 9 4.21 -8.94 10.50
CA ILE A 9 4.23 -7.88 11.51
C ILE A 9 5.64 -7.74 12.09
N GLY A 10 6.14 -6.51 12.08
CA GLY A 10 7.44 -6.11 12.61
C GLY A 10 8.61 -6.72 11.85
N LYS A 11 8.47 -7.04 10.56
CA LYS A 11 9.53 -7.71 9.76
C LYS A 11 10.32 -6.78 8.84
N GLY A 12 10.16 -5.47 8.98
CA GLY A 12 10.88 -4.48 8.18
C GLY A 12 10.19 -4.20 6.84
N ILE A 13 10.98 -3.72 5.88
CA ILE A 13 10.49 -3.32 4.56
C ILE A 13 10.97 -4.31 3.49
N LEU A 14 10.02 -4.81 2.73
CA LEU A 14 10.18 -5.75 1.62
C LEU A 14 10.61 -5.03 0.34
N SER A 15 11.45 -5.67 -0.49
CA SER A 15 11.82 -5.23 -1.83
C SER A 15 12.17 -6.43 -2.74
N GLY A 16 12.32 -6.18 -4.04
CA GLY A 16 12.73 -7.18 -5.02
C GLY A 16 14.25 -7.16 -5.27
N LYS A 17 14.85 -8.36 -5.37
CA LYS A 17 16.24 -8.55 -5.83
C LYS A 17 16.32 -8.58 -7.35
N THR A 18 15.37 -9.27 -7.97
CA THR A 18 15.21 -9.39 -9.42
C THR A 18 13.78 -9.04 -9.77
N LEU A 19 13.59 -8.01 -10.59
CA LEU A 19 12.27 -7.56 -11.03
C LEU A 19 11.83 -8.34 -12.27
N THR A 20 10.52 -8.41 -12.49
CA THR A 20 9.90 -8.98 -13.68
C THR A 20 8.79 -8.06 -14.17
N ASP A 21 8.50 -8.11 -15.47
CA ASP A 21 7.37 -7.40 -16.07
C ASP A 21 6.08 -8.25 -16.11
N ASP A 22 6.15 -9.51 -15.65
CA ASP A 22 5.05 -10.46 -15.63
C ASP A 22 4.08 -10.20 -14.45
N LEU A 23 3.00 -9.48 -14.75
CA LEU A 23 1.86 -9.31 -13.85
C LEU A 23 0.84 -10.44 -14.05
N PRO A 24 0.27 -11.01 -12.98
CA PRO A 24 -0.60 -12.18 -13.09
C PRO A 24 -2.03 -11.89 -13.60
N PHE A 25 -2.35 -10.63 -13.92
CA PHE A 25 -3.67 -10.13 -14.30
C PHE A 25 -3.55 -8.93 -15.25
N ALA A 26 -4.61 -8.66 -16.01
CA ALA A 26 -4.80 -7.37 -16.66
C ALA A 26 -5.40 -6.37 -15.65
N TYR A 27 -5.04 -5.10 -15.78
CA TYR A 27 -5.39 -4.06 -14.83
C TYR A 27 -5.63 -2.70 -15.50
N ASP A 28 -6.37 -1.84 -14.81
CA ASP A 28 -6.41 -0.42 -15.11
C ASP A 28 -5.40 0.30 -14.21
N TYR A 29 -4.74 1.32 -14.73
CA TYR A 29 -3.66 2.04 -14.06
C TYR A 29 -3.85 3.54 -14.23
N ILE A 30 -3.60 4.29 -13.16
CA ILE A 30 -3.77 5.74 -13.13
C ILE A 30 -2.59 6.42 -12.43
N ILE A 31 -2.15 7.53 -13.01
CA ILE A 31 -1.27 8.51 -12.36
C ILE A 31 -2.03 9.82 -12.36
N SER A 32 -2.17 10.44 -11.19
CA SER A 32 -2.70 11.79 -11.02
C SER A 32 -1.78 12.53 -10.07
N ASP A 33 -0.77 13.17 -10.64
CA ASP A 33 0.28 13.88 -9.91
C ASP A 33 0.66 15.20 -10.61
N ASN A 34 1.67 15.92 -10.10
CA ASN A 34 2.02 17.25 -10.61
C ASN A 34 2.61 17.25 -12.03
N GLU A 35 3.11 16.10 -12.49
CA GLU A 35 3.76 15.91 -13.78
C GLU A 35 2.85 15.20 -14.79
N HIS A 36 1.94 14.35 -14.30
CA HIS A 36 1.18 13.42 -15.13
C HIS A 36 -0.29 13.33 -14.71
N GLU A 37 -1.14 13.29 -15.73
CA GLU A 37 -2.55 12.90 -15.60
C GLU A 37 -2.87 11.83 -16.65
N LEU A 38 -2.60 10.58 -16.29
CA LEU A 38 -2.62 9.44 -17.21
C LEU A 38 -3.57 8.36 -16.71
N LEU A 39 -4.37 7.81 -17.61
CA LEU A 39 -5.24 6.67 -17.36
C LEU A 39 -5.05 5.63 -18.48
N TYR A 40 -4.62 4.44 -18.09
CA TYR A 40 -4.52 3.28 -18.96
C TYR A 40 -5.54 2.25 -18.52
N LYS A 41 -6.30 1.71 -19.47
CA LYS A 41 -7.30 0.67 -19.18
C LYS A 41 -6.87 -0.66 -19.79
N ASN A 42 -7.14 -1.74 -19.06
CA ASN A 42 -6.94 -3.12 -19.50
C ASN A 42 -5.55 -3.42 -20.09
N ILE A 43 -4.51 -3.04 -19.35
CA ILE A 43 -3.11 -3.31 -19.72
C ILE A 43 -2.59 -4.56 -19.01
N SER A 44 -1.64 -5.24 -19.65
CA SER A 44 -1.00 -6.46 -19.13
C SER A 44 0.48 -6.29 -18.80
N ASN A 45 1.10 -5.20 -19.25
CA ASN A 45 2.51 -4.92 -19.03
C ASN A 45 2.68 -4.05 -17.77
N LYS A 46 3.83 -4.19 -17.12
CA LYS A 46 4.23 -3.37 -15.97
C LYS A 46 4.39 -1.90 -16.36
N ASN A 47 4.03 -0.98 -15.45
CA ASN A 47 4.34 0.45 -15.54
C ASN A 47 5.48 0.85 -14.59
N ASP A 48 6.04 2.04 -14.78
CA ASP A 48 7.24 2.49 -14.07
C ASP A 48 7.08 2.63 -12.55
N ARG A 49 5.86 2.87 -12.04
CA ARG A 49 5.57 2.99 -10.60
C ARG A 49 5.11 1.67 -9.95
N ILE A 50 5.14 0.58 -10.72
CA ILE A 50 4.85 -0.78 -10.28
C ILE A 50 6.13 -1.61 -10.42
N GLU A 51 6.54 -2.25 -9.33
CA GLU A 51 7.55 -3.30 -9.37
C GLU A 51 6.87 -4.64 -9.14
N CYS A 52 7.25 -5.68 -9.89
CA CYS A 52 6.76 -7.04 -9.69
C CYS A 52 7.94 -8.00 -9.53
N TYR A 53 7.80 -8.97 -8.63
CA TYR A 53 8.80 -10.02 -8.38
C TYR A 53 8.14 -11.26 -7.74
N SER A 54 8.86 -12.38 -7.75
CA SER A 54 8.43 -13.61 -7.07
C SER A 54 8.98 -13.68 -5.63
N GLY A 55 8.37 -14.53 -4.80
CA GLY A 55 8.76 -14.72 -3.40
C GLY A 55 10.24 -15.10 -3.23
N GLU A 56 10.78 -15.97 -4.07
CA GLU A 56 12.20 -16.36 -4.03
C GLU A 56 13.16 -15.19 -4.34
N ASN A 57 12.67 -14.16 -5.03
CA ASN A 57 13.41 -12.95 -5.38
C ASN A 57 13.20 -11.82 -4.35
N THR A 58 12.63 -12.13 -3.19
CA THR A 58 12.46 -11.17 -2.10
C THR A 58 13.79 -10.83 -1.45
N LYS A 59 13.96 -9.55 -1.07
CA LYS A 59 15.00 -9.07 -0.17
C LYS A 59 14.45 -7.96 0.72
N SER A 60 15.28 -7.47 1.64
CA SER A 60 14.95 -6.26 2.41
C SER A 60 15.20 -5.02 1.54
N ALA A 61 14.35 -4.00 1.66
CA ALA A 61 14.62 -2.69 1.10
C ALA A 61 15.85 -2.08 1.77
N GLU A 62 16.60 -1.24 1.06
CA GLU A 62 17.85 -0.65 1.53
C GLU A 62 17.81 0.86 1.33
N ILE A 63 18.26 1.62 2.33
CA ILE A 63 18.42 3.10 2.21
C ILE A 63 19.59 3.40 1.28
N ILE A 64 20.71 2.74 1.57
CA ILE A 64 21.91 2.67 0.75
C ILE A 64 22.33 1.20 0.69
N PRO A 65 23.00 0.75 -0.38
CA PRO A 65 23.43 -0.64 -0.51
C PRO A 65 24.17 -1.13 0.76
N GLY A 66 23.71 -2.24 1.34
CA GLY A 66 24.25 -2.80 2.58
C GLY A 66 23.62 -2.29 3.88
N THR A 67 22.66 -1.35 3.81
CA THR A 67 21.92 -0.84 4.98
C THR A 67 20.43 -1.14 4.84
N PRO A 68 19.99 -2.38 5.16
CA PRO A 68 18.61 -2.80 4.98
C PRO A 68 17.68 -2.21 6.04
N MET A 69 16.45 -1.91 5.64
CA MET A 69 15.36 -1.49 6.53
C MET A 69 14.76 -2.72 7.22
N GLY A 70 15.51 -3.24 8.19
CA GLY A 70 15.25 -4.55 8.80
C GLY A 70 15.88 -5.67 7.98
N ASN A 71 16.41 -6.70 8.64
CA ASN A 71 17.16 -7.77 7.95
C ASN A 71 16.40 -9.10 7.81
N TYR A 72 15.12 -9.15 8.17
CA TYR A 72 14.33 -10.39 8.12
C TYR A 72 14.25 -10.96 6.70
N TYR A 73 13.89 -10.14 5.71
CA TYR A 73 13.67 -10.59 4.34
C TYR A 73 14.93 -11.06 3.61
N ASN A 74 16.13 -10.69 4.08
CA ASN A 74 17.39 -11.23 3.56
C ASN A 74 17.72 -12.63 4.13
N LYS A 75 17.09 -13.00 5.26
CA LYS A 75 17.32 -14.28 5.96
C LYS A 75 16.26 -15.33 5.64
N GLN A 76 15.17 -14.93 4.97
CA GLN A 76 14.07 -15.81 4.62
C GLN A 76 14.03 -16.08 3.12
N VAL A 77 13.50 -17.24 2.76
CA VAL A 77 13.17 -17.59 1.38
C VAL A 77 11.67 -17.83 1.31
N PHE A 78 10.98 -17.06 0.49
CA PHE A 78 9.56 -17.26 0.21
C PHE A 78 9.40 -18.15 -1.03
N ASP A 79 8.24 -18.80 -1.14
CA ASP A 79 7.92 -19.66 -2.27
C ASP A 79 7.90 -18.87 -3.59
N ALA A 80 8.46 -19.45 -4.66
CA ALA A 80 8.46 -18.86 -5.99
C ALA A 80 7.05 -18.59 -6.54
N ASN A 81 6.03 -19.31 -6.05
CA ASN A 81 4.64 -19.11 -6.44
C ASN A 81 3.99 -17.86 -5.84
N LEU A 82 4.57 -17.26 -4.79
CA LEU A 82 4.13 -15.97 -4.28
C LEU A 82 4.51 -14.89 -5.30
N LYS A 83 3.51 -14.17 -5.80
CA LYS A 83 3.74 -12.96 -6.60
C LYS A 83 3.64 -11.74 -5.70
N ILE A 84 4.55 -10.79 -5.91
CA ILE A 84 4.67 -9.60 -5.08
C ILE A 84 4.66 -8.37 -5.98
N ILE A 85 3.85 -7.38 -5.61
CA ILE A 85 3.75 -6.09 -6.27
C ILE A 85 4.08 -4.98 -5.29
N LYS A 86 5.02 -4.12 -5.65
CA LYS A 86 5.24 -2.84 -4.97
C LYS A 86 4.57 -1.74 -5.76
N LEU A 87 3.79 -0.89 -5.09
CA LEU A 87 3.24 0.33 -5.64
C LEU A 87 3.95 1.54 -5.05
N SER A 88 4.60 2.35 -5.89
CA SER A 88 5.19 3.62 -5.48
C SER A 88 4.15 4.75 -5.52
N ASN A 89 4.35 5.81 -4.73
CA ASN A 89 3.53 7.01 -4.79
C ASN A 89 3.78 7.84 -6.06
N GLY A 90 2.87 8.79 -6.33
CA GLY A 90 3.06 9.83 -7.34
C GLY A 90 3.97 10.96 -6.85
N ASN A 91 4.38 11.85 -7.76
CA ASN A 91 5.12 13.05 -7.38
C ASN A 91 4.14 14.20 -7.03
N CYS A 92 3.94 14.48 -5.74
CA CYS A 92 2.89 15.40 -5.27
C CYS A 92 1.50 15.01 -5.83
N GLY A 93 1.15 13.74 -5.62
CA GLY A 93 -0.10 13.16 -6.10
C GLY A 93 -0.17 11.68 -5.83
N SER A 94 -1.01 10.98 -6.58
CA SER A 94 -1.27 9.56 -6.40
C SER A 94 -1.00 8.73 -7.64
N VAL A 95 -0.53 7.51 -7.42
CA VAL A 95 -0.58 6.42 -8.38
C VAL A 95 -1.59 5.41 -7.88
N GLY A 96 -2.35 4.81 -8.78
CA GLY A 96 -3.23 3.71 -8.42
C GLY A 96 -3.43 2.70 -9.52
N PHE A 97 -3.97 1.56 -9.14
CA PHE A 97 -4.46 0.56 -10.09
C PHE A 97 -5.68 -0.17 -9.55
N ARG A 98 -6.41 -0.80 -10.47
CA ARG A 98 -7.42 -1.79 -10.12
C ARG A 98 -7.39 -2.99 -11.04
N PHE A 99 -7.85 -4.14 -10.55
CA PHE A 99 -8.06 -5.32 -11.37
C PHE A 99 -9.23 -6.15 -10.83
N ASP A 100 -9.87 -6.92 -11.72
CA ASP A 100 -10.91 -7.87 -11.34
C ASP A 100 -10.27 -9.06 -10.59
N ILE A 101 -10.67 -9.27 -9.33
CA ILE A 101 -10.11 -10.32 -8.47
C ILE A 101 -10.44 -11.73 -8.97
N ASN A 102 -11.42 -11.90 -9.86
CA ASN A 102 -11.73 -13.19 -10.47
C ASN A 102 -10.60 -13.67 -11.40
N GLN A 103 -9.65 -12.79 -11.77
CA GLN A 103 -8.44 -13.16 -12.49
C GLN A 103 -7.42 -13.91 -11.61
N LEU A 104 -7.59 -13.90 -10.28
CA LEU A 104 -6.67 -14.58 -9.36
C LEU A 104 -6.71 -16.09 -9.57
N LYS A 105 -5.53 -16.65 -9.86
CA LYS A 105 -5.34 -18.09 -10.06
C LYS A 105 -5.43 -18.82 -8.72
N LEU A 106 -6.06 -20.00 -8.76
CA LEU A 106 -6.21 -20.89 -7.61
C LEU A 106 -4.84 -21.16 -6.94
N ASP A 107 -4.81 -21.00 -5.62
CA ASP A 107 -3.67 -21.26 -4.73
C ASP A 107 -2.37 -20.50 -5.11
N LYS A 108 -2.50 -19.39 -5.86
CA LYS A 108 -1.38 -18.49 -6.19
C LYS A 108 -1.54 -17.16 -5.43
N PRO A 109 -0.89 -17.01 -4.26
CA PRO A 109 -1.02 -15.81 -3.46
C PRO A 109 -0.36 -14.61 -4.15
N LEU A 110 -0.96 -13.44 -3.94
CA LEU A 110 -0.52 -12.15 -4.41
C LEU A 110 -0.37 -11.21 -3.21
N LEU A 111 0.85 -10.75 -2.94
CA LEU A 111 1.15 -9.73 -1.96
C LEU A 111 1.33 -8.38 -2.66
N ILE A 112 0.67 -7.33 -2.17
CA ILE A 112 0.83 -5.97 -2.68
C ILE A 112 1.27 -5.09 -1.51
N HIS A 113 2.27 -4.22 -1.69
CA HIS A 113 2.79 -3.36 -0.62
C HIS A 113 3.19 -1.96 -1.12
N GLY A 114 3.13 -0.97 -0.22
CA GLY A 114 3.56 0.41 -0.49
C GLY A 114 5.07 0.66 -0.32
N GLY A 115 5.80 -0.30 0.23
CA GLY A 115 7.20 -0.12 0.62
C GLY A 115 7.34 0.62 1.95
N ALA A 116 8.36 1.47 2.08
CA ALA A 116 8.60 2.27 3.28
C ALA A 116 7.70 3.52 3.27
N LEU A 117 6.78 3.61 4.21
CA LEU A 117 5.91 4.77 4.39
C LEU A 117 6.56 5.76 5.35
N SER A 118 6.70 7.02 4.91
CA SER A 118 7.40 8.10 5.63
C SER A 118 6.76 9.47 5.37
N GLY A 119 5.43 9.54 5.42
CA GLY A 119 4.65 10.76 5.14
C GLY A 119 3.65 10.61 3.98
N CYS A 120 3.64 9.46 3.30
CA CYS A 120 2.70 9.10 2.24
C CYS A 120 1.45 8.40 2.80
N THR A 121 0.40 8.32 1.98
CA THR A 121 -0.85 7.61 2.30
C THR A 121 -1.02 6.43 1.34
N MET A 122 -1.20 5.23 1.88
CA MET A 122 -1.48 4.01 1.12
C MET A 122 -2.91 3.56 1.39
N VAL A 123 -3.68 3.31 0.34
CA VAL A 123 -5.07 2.82 0.41
C VAL A 123 -5.19 1.51 -0.35
N TYR A 124 -5.85 0.53 0.28
CA TYR A 124 -6.33 -0.68 -0.35
C TYR A 124 -7.84 -0.77 -0.20
N GLY A 125 -8.54 -1.25 -1.22
CA GLY A 125 -9.97 -1.45 -1.13
C GLY A 125 -10.51 -2.47 -2.11
N LEU A 126 -11.70 -2.99 -1.81
CA LEU A 126 -12.46 -3.86 -2.69
C LEU A 126 -13.83 -3.24 -2.98
N LYS A 127 -14.22 -3.23 -4.25
CA LYS A 127 -15.55 -2.81 -4.67
C LYS A 127 -16.00 -3.58 -5.91
N ASP A 128 -17.18 -4.21 -5.87
CA ASP A 128 -17.83 -4.85 -7.02
C ASP A 128 -16.90 -5.84 -7.78
N ASN A 129 -16.17 -6.69 -7.03
CA ASN A 129 -15.14 -7.63 -7.51
C ASN A 129 -13.83 -7.00 -8.02
N TYR A 130 -13.67 -5.68 -7.95
CA TYR A 130 -12.41 -5.02 -8.26
C TYR A 130 -11.63 -4.73 -6.99
N PHE A 131 -10.38 -5.17 -6.98
CA PHE A 131 -9.40 -4.71 -6.00
C PHE A 131 -8.79 -3.39 -6.48
N TYR A 132 -8.56 -2.48 -5.54
CA TYR A 132 -7.95 -1.18 -5.76
C TYR A 132 -6.76 -0.98 -4.82
N ALA A 133 -5.70 -0.37 -5.34
CA ALA A 133 -4.58 0.14 -4.56
C ALA A 133 -4.26 1.57 -5.02
N PHE A 134 -4.10 2.49 -4.07
CA PHE A 134 -3.66 3.86 -4.31
C PHE A 134 -2.53 4.23 -3.35
N HIS A 135 -1.51 4.91 -3.85
CA HIS A 135 -0.41 5.41 -3.06
C HIS A 135 -0.19 6.88 -3.39
N SER A 136 -0.43 7.78 -2.43
CA SER A 136 -0.22 9.21 -2.58
C SER A 136 0.89 9.75 -1.69
N GLY A 137 1.56 10.78 -2.16
CA GLY A 137 2.65 11.41 -1.43
C GLY A 137 3.46 12.35 -2.32
N LYS A 138 4.61 12.76 -1.79
CA LYS A 138 5.62 13.54 -2.51
C LYS A 138 7.00 12.99 -2.25
N GLU A 139 7.97 13.38 -3.07
CA GLU A 139 9.37 13.02 -2.83
C GLU A 139 9.90 13.67 -1.54
N GLY A 140 10.78 12.98 -0.83
CA GLY A 140 11.23 13.43 0.50
C GLY A 140 12.02 14.74 0.53
N ASN A 141 12.52 15.19 -0.62
CA ASN A 141 13.22 16.46 -0.81
C ASN A 141 12.33 17.55 -1.43
N ASP A 142 11.05 17.28 -1.67
CA ASP A 142 10.12 18.28 -2.21
C ASP A 142 9.78 19.34 -1.15
N ALA A 143 10.14 20.59 -1.46
CA ALA A 143 9.95 21.75 -0.60
C ALA A 143 8.66 22.54 -0.89
N SER A 144 7.76 22.01 -1.72
CA SER A 144 6.47 22.67 -1.99
C SER A 144 5.53 22.60 -0.78
N ASP A 145 4.54 23.49 -0.78
CA ASP A 145 3.47 23.52 0.24
C ASP A 145 2.42 22.41 0.05
N TRP A 146 2.61 21.51 -0.92
CA TRP A 146 1.73 20.37 -1.15
C TRP A 146 1.76 19.41 0.04
N LYS A 147 0.58 19.00 0.53
CA LYS A 147 0.43 18.13 1.70
C LYS A 147 -0.27 16.82 1.34
N THR A 148 0.29 15.72 1.84
CA THR A 148 -0.33 14.40 1.65
C THR A 148 -1.72 14.32 2.28
N GLU A 149 -1.89 14.92 3.47
CA GLU A 149 -3.17 14.90 4.21
C GLU A 149 -4.32 15.51 3.41
N THR A 150 -4.08 16.61 2.67
CA THR A 150 -5.13 17.34 1.96
C THR A 150 -5.10 17.05 0.46
N GLU A 151 -4.06 17.48 -0.26
CA GLU A 151 -3.94 17.30 -1.70
C GLU A 151 -3.72 15.82 -2.08
N GLY A 152 -2.99 15.07 -1.25
CA GLY A 152 -2.81 13.63 -1.43
C GLY A 152 -4.12 12.86 -1.29
N SER A 153 -4.90 13.16 -0.26
CA SER A 153 -6.25 12.61 -0.07
C SER A 153 -7.18 12.94 -1.24
N GLN A 154 -7.17 14.18 -1.70
CA GLN A 154 -7.92 14.58 -2.90
C GLN A 154 -7.49 13.78 -4.14
N SER A 155 -6.18 13.60 -4.35
CA SER A 155 -5.65 12.87 -5.52
C SER A 155 -6.10 11.41 -5.56
N ILE A 156 -6.24 10.75 -4.40
CA ILE A 156 -6.77 9.39 -4.29
C ILE A 156 -8.25 9.35 -4.69
N ILE A 157 -9.05 10.26 -4.16
CA ILE A 157 -10.48 10.36 -4.48
C ILE A 157 -10.67 10.56 -5.98
N ASP A 158 -9.93 11.50 -6.57
CA ASP A 158 -10.00 11.83 -7.99
C ASP A 158 -9.56 10.64 -8.85
N SER A 159 -8.50 9.93 -8.43
CA SER A 159 -8.04 8.72 -9.12
C SER A 159 -9.08 7.60 -9.09
N HIS A 160 -9.73 7.36 -7.95
CA HIS A 160 -10.83 6.40 -7.86
C HIS A 160 -11.99 6.77 -8.81
N LYS A 161 -12.41 8.04 -8.79
CA LYS A 161 -13.51 8.53 -9.63
C LYS A 161 -13.23 8.37 -11.13
N LYS A 162 -12.00 8.64 -11.57
CA LYS A 162 -11.55 8.47 -12.96
C LYS A 162 -11.50 7.00 -13.37
N LEU A 163 -11.08 6.11 -12.47
CA LEU A 163 -11.14 4.66 -12.74
C LEU A 163 -12.60 4.18 -12.87
N PHE A 164 -13.51 4.72 -12.07
CA PHE A 164 -14.93 4.35 -12.08
C PHE A 164 -15.81 5.12 -13.09
N ASP A 165 -15.22 6.01 -13.92
CA ASP A 165 -15.94 6.85 -14.90
C ASP A 165 -17.10 7.69 -14.29
N SER A 166 -16.95 8.20 -13.07
CA SER A 166 -17.97 9.02 -12.37
C SER A 166 -17.84 10.53 -12.66
N ILE A 167 -18.98 11.23 -12.76
CA ILE A 167 -19.02 12.70 -12.98
C ILE A 167 -18.62 13.45 -11.70
N TYR A 168 -17.81 14.49 -11.88
CA TYR A 168 -17.06 15.19 -10.83
C TYR A 168 -17.67 16.54 -10.44
N ASN A 169 -17.55 16.89 -9.15
CA ASN A 169 -17.56 18.26 -8.63
C ASN A 169 -16.30 18.45 -7.77
N LYS A 170 -15.53 19.51 -8.04
CA LYS A 170 -14.19 19.82 -7.46
C LYS A 170 -14.22 20.44 -6.07
N ASP A 171 -15.41 20.74 -5.54
CA ASP A 171 -15.53 21.90 -4.65
C ASP A 171 -15.51 21.58 -3.15
N MET A 172 -14.80 20.52 -2.73
CA MET A 172 -14.61 20.26 -1.30
C MET A 172 -13.13 20.21 -0.95
N THR A 173 -12.75 20.99 0.06
CA THR A 173 -11.51 20.77 0.80
C THR A 173 -11.55 19.34 1.32
N THR A 174 -10.51 18.57 1.04
CA THR A 174 -10.38 17.17 1.45
C THR A 174 -9.28 17.07 2.48
N ASP A 175 -9.45 16.19 3.46
CA ASP A 175 -8.46 15.77 4.45
C ASP A 175 -8.52 14.24 4.65
N ASN A 176 -7.78 13.72 5.64
CA ASN A 176 -7.77 12.28 5.93
C ASN A 176 -9.13 11.75 6.43
N GLU A 177 -9.95 12.55 7.14
CA GLU A 177 -11.28 12.11 7.60
C GLU A 177 -12.27 12.07 6.44
N ILE A 178 -12.22 13.06 5.54
CA ILE A 178 -13.03 13.07 4.31
C ILE A 178 -12.64 11.92 3.39
N LEU A 179 -11.35 11.57 3.31
CA LEU A 179 -10.92 10.36 2.61
C LEU A 179 -11.51 9.11 3.27
N ALA A 180 -11.46 8.98 4.60
CA ALA A 180 -12.05 7.84 5.31
C ALA A 180 -13.57 7.73 5.05
N ASP A 181 -14.30 8.84 5.08
CA ASP A 181 -15.73 8.88 4.74
C ASP A 181 -15.98 8.53 3.27
N TYR A 182 -15.14 8.99 2.36
CA TYR A 182 -15.24 8.62 0.95
C TYR A 182 -15.04 7.11 0.77
N LEU A 183 -14.03 6.52 1.42
CA LEU A 183 -13.78 5.09 1.37
C LEU A 183 -14.95 4.28 1.94
N HIS A 184 -15.53 4.73 3.06
CA HIS A 184 -16.69 4.10 3.69
C HIS A 184 -17.88 3.99 2.73
N ASN A 185 -18.13 5.05 1.96
CA ASN A 185 -19.27 5.13 1.06
C ASN A 185 -19.05 4.43 -0.31
N ASN A 186 -17.80 4.15 -0.70
CA ASN A 186 -17.48 3.71 -2.06
C ASN A 186 -16.83 2.32 -2.15
N PHE A 187 -16.45 1.72 -1.02
CA PHE A 187 -15.83 0.39 -0.98
C PHE A 187 -16.63 -0.56 -0.09
N ASP A 188 -16.57 -1.85 -0.39
CA ASP A 188 -17.18 -2.89 0.44
C ASP A 188 -16.28 -3.18 1.66
N VAL A 189 -14.96 -3.08 1.49
CA VAL A 189 -13.93 -3.08 2.54
C VAL A 189 -12.73 -2.25 2.10
N SER A 190 -12.09 -1.54 3.03
CA SER A 190 -10.87 -0.79 2.75
C SER A 190 -9.98 -0.60 3.97
N MET A 191 -8.71 -0.29 3.72
CA MET A 191 -7.77 0.21 4.71
C MET A 191 -7.00 1.38 4.13
N MET A 192 -6.83 2.43 4.94
CA MET A 192 -5.92 3.55 4.69
C MET A 192 -4.85 3.58 5.77
N ALA A 193 -3.59 3.59 5.37
CA ALA A 193 -2.44 3.82 6.24
C ALA A 193 -1.85 5.20 5.91
N PHE A 194 -1.81 6.11 6.88
CA PHE A 194 -1.46 7.51 6.66
C PHE A 194 -0.60 8.07 7.80
N CYS A 195 0.09 9.18 7.52
CA CYS A 195 0.90 9.91 8.49
C CYS A 195 0.09 11.08 9.06
N GLY A 196 -0.45 10.94 10.27
CA GLY A 196 -1.18 12.01 10.94
C GLY A 196 -0.27 13.08 11.55
N HIS A 197 -0.81 14.28 11.72
CA HIS A 197 -0.19 15.45 12.35
C HIS A 197 -0.93 15.93 13.61
N GLY A 198 -1.81 15.09 14.16
CA GLY A 198 -2.58 15.34 15.39
C GLY A 198 -4.10 15.31 15.19
N GLU A 199 -4.55 15.15 13.95
CA GLU A 199 -5.95 14.89 13.62
C GLU A 199 -6.42 13.53 14.15
N ILE A 200 -7.74 13.41 14.35
CA ILE A 200 -8.37 12.17 14.78
C ILE A 200 -9.21 11.66 13.62
N VAL A 201 -8.72 10.60 12.98
CA VAL A 201 -9.47 9.84 11.97
C VAL A 201 -9.98 8.56 12.61
N ASN A 202 -11.28 8.36 12.59
CA ASN A 202 -11.90 7.20 13.22
C ASN A 202 -12.09 6.06 12.21
N ASN A 203 -11.92 4.83 12.67
CA ASN A 203 -12.38 3.66 11.92
C ASN A 203 -13.88 3.78 11.62
N LYS A 204 -14.27 3.30 10.45
CA LYS A 204 -15.67 3.15 10.02
C LYS A 204 -15.97 1.66 9.91
N GLU A 205 -17.23 1.28 9.71
CA GLU A 205 -17.66 -0.12 9.69
C GLU A 205 -16.85 -1.00 8.70
N ASN A 206 -16.53 -0.46 7.53
CA ASN A 206 -15.80 -1.09 6.43
C ASN A 206 -14.47 -0.38 6.10
N VAL A 207 -13.99 0.53 6.95
CA VAL A 207 -12.73 1.27 6.74
C VAL A 207 -11.85 1.18 7.98
N ILE A 208 -10.63 0.69 7.77
CA ILE A 208 -9.57 0.72 8.77
C ILE A 208 -8.70 1.93 8.48
N ALA A 209 -8.73 2.91 9.37
CA ALA A 209 -7.88 4.09 9.33
C ALA A 209 -6.72 3.90 10.31
N PHE A 210 -5.52 3.69 9.75
CA PHE A 210 -4.30 3.49 10.54
C PHE A 210 -3.37 4.70 10.41
N ASP A 211 -3.36 5.54 11.44
CA ASP A 211 -2.38 6.60 11.60
C ASP A 211 -1.06 5.99 12.11
N TYR A 212 -0.12 5.80 11.22
CA TYR A 212 1.18 5.24 11.56
C TYR A 212 2.12 6.28 12.20
N ASN A 213 1.71 7.54 12.35
CA ASN A 213 2.45 8.56 13.09
C ASN A 213 1.88 8.80 14.51
N LYS A 214 0.69 8.25 14.82
CA LYS A 214 -0.04 8.42 16.10
C LYS A 214 0.82 8.17 17.33
N SER A 215 1.60 7.09 17.30
CA SER A 215 2.57 6.73 18.34
C SER A 215 3.82 7.61 18.23
N SER A 216 3.66 8.93 18.31
CA SER A 216 4.74 9.93 18.34
C SER A 216 5.54 9.89 19.65
N PHE A 217 5.68 8.69 20.24
CA PHE A 217 6.61 8.44 21.32
C PHE A 217 8.03 8.68 20.81
N PRO A 218 8.88 9.38 21.58
CA PRO A 218 10.29 9.48 21.25
C PRO A 218 10.88 8.08 21.09
N VAL A 219 11.34 7.77 19.89
CA VAL A 219 12.18 6.60 19.66
C VAL A 219 13.61 6.96 20.06
N GLY A 220 14.32 6.05 20.73
CA GLY A 220 15.70 6.30 21.16
C GLY A 220 16.60 6.70 19.99
N GLU A 221 17.71 7.41 20.28
CA GLU A 221 18.62 7.93 19.24
C GLU A 221 19.16 6.85 18.29
N ASP A 222 19.21 5.60 18.75
CA ASP A 222 19.70 4.44 18.00
C ASP A 222 18.63 3.77 17.13
N LYS A 223 17.39 4.26 17.15
CA LYS A 223 16.26 3.71 16.37
C LYS A 223 15.77 4.70 15.31
N VAL A 224 15.29 4.18 14.20
CA VAL A 224 14.50 4.93 13.20
C VAL A 224 13.11 4.34 13.13
N ARG A 225 12.11 5.17 12.84
CA ARG A 225 10.72 4.76 12.68
C ARG A 225 10.39 4.66 11.19
N VAL A 226 9.68 3.62 10.80
CA VAL A 226 9.16 3.44 9.44
C VAL A 226 7.83 2.72 9.53
N ALA A 227 6.93 3.01 8.59
CA ALA A 227 5.70 2.25 8.48
C ALA A 227 5.66 1.44 7.18
N ASN A 228 4.78 0.44 7.15
CA ASN A 228 4.44 -0.26 5.93
C ASN A 228 2.92 -0.47 5.85
N ALA A 229 2.44 -0.72 4.63
CA ALA A 229 1.10 -1.20 4.39
C ALA A 229 1.17 -2.28 3.32
N MET A 230 0.42 -3.36 3.54
CA MET A 230 0.43 -4.55 2.72
C MET A 230 -0.98 -5.14 2.61
N THR A 231 -1.23 -5.86 1.52
CA THR A 231 -2.41 -6.70 1.36
C THR A 231 -2.06 -8.01 0.69
N MET A 232 -2.62 -9.11 1.21
CA MET A 232 -2.51 -10.44 0.65
C MET A 232 -3.83 -10.83 0.02
N LEU A 233 -3.80 -11.25 -1.24
CA LEU A 233 -4.94 -11.77 -1.98
C LEU A 233 -4.67 -13.22 -2.35
N ILE A 234 -5.63 -14.11 -2.10
CA ILE A 234 -5.53 -15.53 -2.49
C ILE A 234 -6.89 -16.05 -2.92
N ASN A 235 -6.93 -16.79 -4.03
CA ASN A 235 -8.06 -17.62 -4.40
C ASN A 235 -7.88 -19.00 -3.76
N GLU A 236 -8.56 -19.26 -2.65
CA GLU A 236 -8.53 -20.54 -1.96
C GLU A 236 -9.81 -21.32 -2.29
N LYS A 237 -9.68 -22.33 -3.16
CA LYS A 237 -10.79 -23.21 -3.57
C LYS A 237 -12.01 -22.45 -4.11
N GLY A 238 -11.78 -21.36 -4.85
CA GLY A 238 -12.83 -20.53 -5.42
C GLY A 238 -13.33 -19.41 -4.50
N VAL A 239 -12.85 -19.33 -3.25
CA VAL A 239 -13.14 -18.21 -2.34
C VAL A 239 -11.98 -17.24 -2.39
N ILE A 240 -12.25 -15.98 -2.73
CA ILE A 240 -11.22 -14.94 -2.70
C ILE A 240 -11.08 -14.43 -1.27
N LYS A 241 -9.88 -14.53 -0.72
CA LYS A 241 -9.55 -13.99 0.59
C LYS A 241 -8.62 -12.79 0.44
N MET A 242 -8.92 -11.75 1.21
CA MET A 242 -8.14 -10.53 1.29
C MET A 242 -7.73 -10.30 2.74
N LYS A 243 -6.43 -10.13 2.98
CA LYS A 243 -5.90 -9.77 4.30
C LYS A 243 -5.12 -8.47 4.21
N LEU A 244 -5.45 -7.53 5.07
CA LEU A 244 -4.90 -6.19 5.15
C LEU A 244 -3.96 -6.10 6.34
N LEU A 245 -2.80 -5.46 6.17
CA LEU A 245 -1.85 -5.16 7.24
C LEU A 245 -1.33 -3.73 7.08
N ALA A 246 -1.43 -2.93 8.14
CA ALA A 246 -0.63 -1.72 8.31
C ALA A 246 0.20 -1.86 9.59
N ASP A 247 1.46 -1.47 9.53
CA ASP A 247 2.39 -1.64 10.64
C ASP A 247 3.28 -0.40 10.78
N ASP A 248 3.41 0.07 12.01
CA ASP A 248 4.35 1.10 12.44
C ASP A 248 5.44 0.41 13.25
N MET A 249 6.70 0.58 12.86
CA MET A 249 7.81 -0.16 13.45
C MET A 249 9.04 0.71 13.67
N THR A 250 9.89 0.26 14.58
CA THR A 250 11.25 0.76 14.74
C THR A 250 12.25 -0.18 14.13
N ILE A 251 13.37 0.39 13.68
CA ILE A 251 14.55 -0.32 13.21
C ILE A 251 15.72 0.18 14.03
N ASP A 252 16.44 -0.74 14.68
CA ASP A 252 17.70 -0.44 15.33
C ASP A 252 18.80 -0.20 14.29
N LYS A 253 19.49 0.95 14.38
CA LYS A 253 20.48 1.41 13.39
C LYS A 253 21.72 0.52 13.32
N TYR A 254 22.01 -0.26 14.36
CA TYR A 254 23.23 -1.06 14.45
C TYR A 254 22.98 -2.55 14.20
N THR A 255 21.93 -3.09 14.80
CA THR A 255 21.57 -4.51 14.71
C THR A 255 20.66 -4.81 13.52
N LEU A 256 19.97 -3.79 12.99
CA LEU A 256 18.99 -3.91 11.91
C LEU A 256 17.81 -4.81 12.30
N GLU A 257 17.59 -4.98 13.61
CA GLU A 257 16.42 -5.64 14.18
C GLU A 257 15.23 -4.68 14.17
N THR A 258 14.04 -5.27 14.05
CA THR A 258 12.79 -4.53 13.89
C THR A 258 11.79 -4.89 14.97
N GLU A 259 11.04 -3.90 15.42
CA GLU A 259 10.03 -4.05 16.47
C GLU A 259 8.77 -3.29 16.04
N SER A 260 7.66 -4.00 15.91
CA SER A 260 6.34 -3.38 15.68
C SER A 260 5.91 -2.61 16.93
N MET A 261 5.56 -1.35 16.75
CA MET A 261 5.04 -0.47 17.79
C MET A 261 3.51 -0.49 17.83
N ALA A 262 2.89 -0.53 16.64
CA ALA A 262 1.46 -0.62 16.47
C ALA A 262 1.18 -1.28 15.11
N SER A 263 0.12 -2.07 15.03
CA SER A 263 -0.35 -2.63 13.77
C SER A 263 -1.87 -2.70 13.73
N ALA A 264 -2.41 -2.71 12.51
CA ALA A 264 -3.80 -3.01 12.23
C ALA A 264 -3.85 -4.16 11.21
N ILE A 265 -4.70 -5.15 11.49
CA ILE A 265 -4.93 -6.30 10.62
C ILE A 265 -6.42 -6.48 10.40
N SER A 266 -6.81 -6.91 9.21
CA SER A 266 -8.18 -7.34 8.92
C SER A 266 -8.24 -8.36 7.81
N ASP A 267 -9.20 -9.26 7.95
CA ASP A 267 -9.44 -10.35 7.01
C ASP A 267 -10.85 -10.20 6.41
N PHE A 268 -10.95 -10.41 5.10
CA PHE A 268 -12.20 -10.37 4.35
C PHE A 268 -12.26 -11.58 3.40
N GLU A 269 -13.46 -12.15 3.23
CA GLU A 269 -13.70 -13.26 2.31
C GLU A 269 -14.86 -12.92 1.36
N GLN A 270 -14.65 -13.13 0.07
CA GLN A 270 -15.67 -13.06 -0.97
C GLN A 270 -15.94 -14.44 -1.55
N ARG A 271 -17.23 -14.82 -1.61
CA ARG A 271 -17.72 -16.08 -2.17
C ARG A 271 -18.32 -15.87 -3.55
#